data_AF-A0A4Q6A9Z3-F1
#
_entry.id   AF-A0A4Q6A9Z3-F1
#
_cell.length_a   1.000
_cell.length_b   1.000
_cell.length_c   1.000
_cell.angle_alpha   90.00
_cell.angle_beta   90.00
_cell.angle_gamma   90.00
#
_symmetry.space_group_name_H-M   'P 1'
#
loop_
_entity.id
_entity.type
_entity.pdbx_description
1 polymer ?
#
loop_
_entity_poly.entity_id
_entity_poly.type
_entity_poly.pdbx_seq_one_letter_code
_entity_poly.pdbx_strand_id
1 'polypeptide(L)'
;KTIVWTDMLQTSCMLIGLVICVIYILQSMGLGFGEGMQQLKEAQLTRMFISDPNSNLFFLKQIIAGAFITITMTGMDQEMMQKNISVRTLKDSQKNMLTFGIIQALVVLLFLFLGGLLYLYAGQNNIEAMPDRIFPNIALGEGVPAIISVIFIIALISALFPSADGAITALTSSFCIDILGLKRRPDWDDKKKNKVRKSVHLVFAFIFLLFVMLFEWINNPSMIGVILKIAAYTYGPLLGLFAFGILSKRKVADRFVPYIAVAAPVICFIFDKYQRQIFGSFEIGLELIIINGLLVFLGLWAISKPQDSQWSMEAEKTEGPSFQTGK
;
A
#
# COMPACT_ATOMS: atom_id res chain seq x y z
N LYS A 1 -10.98 0.31 19.22
CA LYS A 1 -11.09 1.61 19.91
C LYS A 1 -9.72 2.15 20.33
N THR A 2 -8.90 1.42 21.10
CA THR A 2 -7.53 1.85 21.46
C THR A 2 -6.64 2.13 20.24
N ILE A 3 -6.69 1.26 19.22
CA ILE A 3 -5.91 1.41 17.96
C ILE A 3 -6.22 2.74 17.25
N VAL A 4 -7.49 3.17 17.24
CA VAL A 4 -7.88 4.42 16.56
C VAL A 4 -7.26 5.65 17.24
N TRP A 5 -7.18 5.65 18.57
CA TRP A 5 -6.56 6.74 19.32
C TRP A 5 -5.05 6.77 19.15
N THR A 6 -4.39 5.62 19.13
CA THR A 6 -2.95 5.54 18.90
C THR A 6 -2.58 5.97 17.49
N ASP A 7 -3.31 5.49 16.47
CA ASP A 7 -3.11 5.85 15.07
C ASP A 7 -3.32 7.36 14.86
N MET A 8 -4.36 7.93 15.49
CA MET A 8 -4.64 9.37 15.43
C MET A 8 -3.48 10.17 16.02
N LEU A 9 -3.02 9.81 17.22
CA LEU A 9 -1.91 10.51 17.89
C LEU A 9 -0.64 10.44 17.04
N GLN A 10 -0.28 9.25 16.56
CA GLN A 10 0.88 9.03 15.71
C GLN A 10 0.80 9.84 14.40
N THR A 11 -0.35 9.81 13.72
CA THR A 11 -0.56 10.60 12.51
C THR A 11 -0.43 12.09 12.79
N SER A 12 -1.02 12.59 13.90
CA SER A 12 -0.87 14.00 14.29
C SER A 12 0.60 14.37 14.56
N CYS A 13 1.34 13.54 15.30
CA CYS A 13 2.77 13.75 15.55
C CYS A 13 3.59 13.75 14.26
N MET A 14 3.33 12.81 13.35
CA MET A 14 3.96 12.76 12.03
C MET A 14 3.69 14.04 11.24
N LEU A 15 2.43 14.49 11.15
CA LEU A 15 2.07 15.68 10.37
C LEU A 15 2.65 16.96 10.94
N ILE A 16 2.61 17.13 12.27
CA ILE A 16 3.24 18.27 12.94
C ILE A 16 4.74 18.26 12.68
N GLY A 17 5.39 17.11 12.85
CA GLY A 17 6.81 16.95 12.58
C GLY A 17 7.16 17.29 11.13
N LEU A 18 6.39 16.78 10.17
CA LEU A 18 6.55 17.07 8.74
C LEU A 18 6.44 18.57 8.43
N VAL A 19 5.46 19.27 8.99
CA VAL A 19 5.32 20.73 8.82
C VAL A 19 6.52 21.47 9.43
N ILE A 20 6.98 21.05 10.61
CA ILE A 20 8.17 21.63 11.25
C ILE A 20 9.42 21.38 10.38
N CYS A 21 9.57 20.18 9.79
CA CYS A 21 10.66 19.90 8.84
C CYS A 21 10.66 20.88 7.67
N VAL A 22 9.49 21.05 7.04
CA VAL A 22 9.35 21.93 5.87
C VAL A 22 9.72 23.38 6.23
N ILE A 23 9.18 23.90 7.34
CA ILE A 23 9.48 25.26 7.80
C ILE A 23 10.98 25.42 8.11
N TYR A 24 11.57 24.45 8.81
CA TYR A 24 12.98 24.49 9.16
C TYR A 24 13.90 24.50 7.94
N ILE A 25 13.66 23.60 6.97
CA ILE A 25 14.48 23.54 5.75
C ILE A 25 14.37 24.83 4.94
N LEU A 26 13.15 25.35 4.75
CA LEU A 26 12.94 26.64 4.09
C LEU A 26 13.73 27.77 4.78
N GLN A 27 13.62 27.88 6.10
CA GLN A 27 14.35 28.90 6.87
C GLN A 27 15.87 28.72 6.79
N SER A 28 16.36 27.48 6.81
CA SER A 28 17.79 27.19 6.71
C SER A 28 18.39 27.61 5.35
N MET A 29 17.56 27.63 4.30
CA MET A 29 17.92 28.10 2.97
C MET A 29 17.62 29.60 2.76
N GLY A 30 17.05 30.28 3.78
CA GLY A 30 16.64 31.68 3.69
C GLY A 30 15.44 31.91 2.77
N LEU A 31 14.58 30.91 2.57
CA LEU A 31 13.47 30.93 1.61
C LEU A 31 12.10 31.02 2.29
N GLY A 32 11.17 31.74 1.66
CA GLY A 32 9.74 31.58 1.88
C GLY A 32 9.17 30.37 1.12
N PHE A 33 7.92 29.98 1.44
CA PHE A 33 7.24 28.86 0.76
C PHE A 33 7.14 29.06 -0.77
N GLY A 34 6.79 30.27 -1.21
CA GLY A 34 6.67 30.59 -2.64
C GLY A 34 8.00 30.51 -3.39
N GLU A 35 9.08 30.97 -2.75
CA GLU A 35 10.44 30.89 -3.30
C GLU A 35 10.94 29.45 -3.35
N GLY A 36 10.65 28.64 -2.33
CA GLY A 36 10.94 27.21 -2.33
C GLY A 36 10.25 26.49 -3.51
N MET A 37 8.97 26.79 -3.75
CA MET A 37 8.23 26.23 -4.89
C MET A 37 8.84 26.68 -6.24
N GLN A 38 9.28 27.93 -6.32
CA GLN A 38 9.95 28.45 -7.52
C GLN A 38 11.28 27.71 -7.78
N GLN A 39 12.12 27.53 -6.77
CA GLN A 39 13.38 26.79 -6.92
C GLN A 39 13.16 25.34 -7.32
N LEU A 40 12.13 24.67 -6.78
CA LEU A 40 11.76 23.32 -7.22
C LEU A 40 11.37 23.28 -8.69
N LYS A 41 10.65 24.30 -9.16
CA LYS A 41 10.25 24.41 -10.57
C LYS A 41 11.47 24.63 -11.47
N GLU A 42 12.39 25.50 -11.07
CA GLU A 42 13.65 25.76 -11.78
C GLU A 42 14.54 24.51 -11.84
N ALA A 43 14.57 23.71 -10.77
CA ALA A 43 15.23 22.41 -10.71
C ALA A 43 14.46 21.27 -11.43
N GLN A 44 13.34 21.57 -12.09
CA GLN A 44 12.48 20.61 -12.80
C GLN A 44 11.87 19.50 -11.92
N LEU A 45 11.79 19.70 -10.60
CA LEU A 45 11.26 18.74 -9.62
C LEU A 45 9.72 18.78 -9.51
N THR A 46 9.06 19.73 -10.17
CA THR A 46 7.59 19.89 -10.13
C THR A 46 6.88 19.31 -11.36
N ARG A 47 7.56 18.49 -12.17
CA ARG A 47 6.98 17.95 -13.41
C ARG A 47 5.96 16.85 -13.08
N MET A 48 4.67 17.18 -13.22
CA MET A 48 3.57 16.25 -12.94
C MET A 48 3.17 15.38 -14.14
N PHE A 49 3.34 15.89 -15.37
CA PHE A 49 2.84 15.22 -16.57
C PHE A 49 3.99 14.88 -17.52
N ILE A 50 4.08 13.60 -17.86
CA ILE A 50 4.96 13.07 -18.91
C ILE A 50 4.05 12.61 -20.04
N SER A 51 4.24 13.18 -21.23
CA SER A 51 3.39 12.99 -22.41
C SER A 51 3.85 11.90 -23.36
N ASP A 52 5.03 11.30 -23.13
CA ASP A 52 5.53 10.19 -23.95
C ASP A 52 4.74 8.90 -23.64
N PRO A 53 3.95 8.35 -24.58
CA PRO A 53 3.18 7.13 -24.36
C PRO A 53 4.03 5.87 -24.17
N ASN A 54 5.27 5.88 -24.66
CA ASN A 54 6.18 4.75 -24.53
C ASN A 54 6.76 4.65 -23.13
N SER A 55 6.99 5.78 -22.45
CA SER A 55 7.49 5.82 -21.08
C SER A 55 6.55 5.10 -20.10
N ASN A 56 7.14 4.38 -19.14
CA ASN A 56 6.42 3.85 -17.98
C ASN A 56 5.82 4.96 -17.09
N LEU A 57 6.32 6.19 -17.18
CA LEU A 57 5.84 7.36 -16.44
C LEU A 57 4.79 8.16 -17.20
N PHE A 58 4.32 7.69 -18.37
CA PHE A 58 3.25 8.36 -19.11
C PHE A 58 2.06 8.68 -18.18
N PHE A 59 1.61 9.93 -18.15
CA PHE A 59 0.67 10.39 -17.13
C PHE A 59 -0.61 9.56 -17.08
N LEU A 60 -1.10 9.09 -18.24
CA LEU A 60 -2.31 8.30 -18.30
C LEU A 60 -2.10 6.88 -17.73
N LYS A 61 -0.92 6.26 -17.97
CA LYS A 61 -0.54 5.00 -17.32
C LYS A 61 -0.57 5.15 -15.81
N GLN A 62 0.02 6.24 -15.30
CA GLN A 62 0.09 6.54 -13.87
C GLN A 62 -1.28 6.80 -13.24
N ILE A 63 -2.17 7.55 -13.91
CA ILE A 63 -3.54 7.80 -13.42
C ILE A 63 -4.34 6.50 -13.36
N ILE A 64 -4.31 5.69 -14.42
CA ILE A 64 -5.07 4.43 -14.47
C ILE A 64 -4.51 3.45 -13.43
N ALA A 65 -3.17 3.27 -13.39
CA ALA A 65 -2.54 2.42 -12.39
C ALA A 65 -2.85 2.87 -10.96
N GLY A 66 -2.77 4.18 -10.68
CA GLY A 66 -3.09 4.77 -9.39
C GLY A 66 -4.54 4.53 -8.95
N ALA A 67 -5.49 4.60 -9.90
CA ALA A 67 -6.89 4.28 -9.62
C ALA A 67 -7.06 2.81 -9.18
N PHE A 68 -6.44 1.86 -9.91
CA PHE A 68 -6.52 0.45 -9.56
C PHE A 68 -5.76 0.10 -8.28
N ILE A 69 -4.58 0.69 -8.06
CA ILE A 69 -3.83 0.56 -6.79
C ILE A 69 -4.69 1.05 -5.63
N THR A 70 -5.37 2.19 -5.79
CA THR A 70 -6.27 2.72 -4.76
C THR A 70 -7.42 1.76 -4.48
N ILE A 71 -8.07 1.23 -5.52
CA ILE A 71 -9.15 0.24 -5.39
C ILE A 71 -8.67 -1.00 -4.63
N THR A 72 -7.51 -1.57 -5.00
CA THR A 72 -7.02 -2.79 -4.37
C THR A 72 -6.52 -2.54 -2.95
N MET A 73 -5.69 -1.51 -2.74
CA MET A 73 -5.11 -1.22 -1.42
C MET A 73 -6.14 -0.73 -0.41
N THR A 74 -7.19 0.00 -0.82
CA THR A 74 -8.18 0.52 0.13
C THR A 74 -9.43 -0.33 0.22
N GLY A 75 -9.81 -0.99 -0.88
CA GLY A 75 -11.06 -1.75 -0.99
C GLY A 75 -10.90 -3.26 -0.79
N MET A 76 -9.72 -3.83 -1.07
CA MET A 76 -9.50 -5.29 -1.05
C MET A 76 -8.44 -5.74 -0.04
N ASP A 77 -7.53 -4.85 0.35
CA ASP A 77 -6.52 -5.13 1.37
C ASP A 77 -7.16 -5.35 2.75
N GLN A 78 -6.71 -6.38 3.46
CA GLN A 78 -7.32 -6.78 4.72
C GLN A 78 -7.30 -5.69 5.79
N GLU A 79 -6.22 -4.92 5.90
CA GLU A 79 -6.10 -3.88 6.93
C GLU A 79 -7.08 -2.74 6.65
N MET A 80 -7.10 -2.25 5.41
CA MET A 80 -7.91 -1.10 5.01
C MET A 80 -9.39 -1.46 4.85
N MET A 81 -9.69 -2.62 4.27
CA MET A 81 -11.05 -3.11 4.12
C MET A 81 -11.72 -3.29 5.49
N GLN A 82 -11.03 -3.85 6.48
CA GLN A 82 -11.57 -4.01 7.83
C GLN A 82 -11.89 -2.67 8.50
N LYS A 83 -11.05 -1.65 8.31
CA LYS A 83 -11.31 -0.28 8.79
C LYS A 83 -12.60 0.27 8.17
N ASN A 84 -12.81 0.06 6.86
CA ASN A 84 -13.98 0.57 6.14
C ASN A 84 -15.30 -0.11 6.51
N ILE A 85 -15.31 -1.43 6.73
CA ILE A 85 -16.52 -2.18 7.14
C ILE A 85 -16.87 -2.01 8.62
N SER A 86 -15.95 -1.47 9.43
CA SER A 86 -16.22 -1.15 10.84
C SER A 86 -17.12 0.09 11.01
N VAL A 87 -17.31 0.86 9.94
CA VAL A 87 -18.19 2.04 9.91
C VAL A 87 -19.64 1.59 9.81
N ARG A 88 -20.51 2.20 10.62
CA ARG A 88 -21.91 1.75 10.82
C ARG A 88 -22.77 1.77 9.56
N THR A 89 -22.58 2.74 8.67
CA THR A 89 -23.42 2.94 7.50
C THR A 89 -22.57 3.08 6.24
N LEU A 90 -23.12 2.67 5.08
CA LEU A 90 -22.46 2.82 3.79
C LEU A 90 -22.14 4.28 3.47
N LYS A 91 -23.09 5.19 3.75
CA LYS A 91 -22.93 6.63 3.51
C LYS A 91 -21.77 7.20 4.33
N ASP A 92 -21.65 6.81 5.60
CA ASP A 92 -20.55 7.23 6.45
C ASP A 92 -19.22 6.63 5.98
N SER A 93 -19.22 5.38 5.52
CA SER A 93 -18.03 4.72 4.96
C SER A 93 -17.55 5.42 3.67
N GLN A 94 -18.46 5.80 2.78
CA GLN A 94 -18.15 6.59 1.59
C GLN A 94 -17.59 7.97 1.94
N LYS A 95 -18.21 8.67 2.91
CA LYS A 95 -17.70 9.96 3.40
C LYS A 95 -16.30 9.81 4.01
N ASN A 96 -16.08 8.75 4.78
CA ASN A 96 -14.78 8.42 5.35
C ASN A 96 -13.74 8.24 4.24
N MET A 97 -14.05 7.45 3.22
CA MET A 97 -13.15 7.18 2.09
C MET A 97 -12.81 8.44 1.29
N LEU A 98 -13.79 9.30 0.99
CA LEU A 98 -13.53 10.57 0.30
C LEU A 98 -12.66 11.50 1.14
N THR A 99 -12.97 11.64 2.43
CA THR A 99 -12.21 12.49 3.36
C THR A 99 -10.78 11.98 3.51
N PHE A 100 -10.61 10.66 3.69
CA PHE A 100 -9.31 9.99 3.72
C PHE A 100 -8.51 10.25 2.44
N GLY A 101 -9.12 10.06 1.27
CA GLY A 101 -8.44 10.28 -0.01
C GLY A 101 -7.94 11.72 -0.20
N ILE A 102 -8.75 12.72 0.15
CA ILE A 102 -8.35 14.14 0.07
C ILE A 102 -7.20 14.44 1.04
N ILE A 103 -7.32 14.00 2.30
CA ILE A 103 -6.26 14.21 3.31
C ILE A 103 -4.98 13.52 2.87
N GLN A 104 -5.06 12.26 2.42
CA GLN A 104 -3.91 11.48 1.96
C GLN A 104 -3.21 12.18 0.79
N ALA A 105 -3.96 12.70 -0.19
CA ALA A 105 -3.38 13.46 -1.30
C ALA A 105 -2.60 14.70 -0.82
N LEU A 106 -3.16 15.46 0.11
CA LEU A 106 -2.49 16.63 0.69
C LEU A 106 -1.21 16.25 1.45
N VAL A 107 -1.27 15.17 2.24
CA VAL A 107 -0.12 14.67 3.01
C VAL A 107 0.99 14.18 2.08
N VAL A 108 0.64 13.43 1.03
CA VAL A 108 1.62 12.98 0.02
C VAL A 108 2.25 14.16 -0.70
N LEU A 109 1.47 15.17 -1.09
CA LEU A 109 2.01 16.40 -1.70
C LEU A 109 2.97 17.12 -0.76
N LEU A 110 2.68 17.15 0.56
CA LEU A 110 3.57 17.76 1.55
C LEU A 110 4.88 16.96 1.70
N PHE A 111 4.83 15.63 1.68
CA PHE A 111 6.03 14.78 1.66
C PHE A 111 6.85 14.95 0.38
N LEU A 112 6.20 15.06 -0.79
CA LEU A 112 6.89 15.31 -2.06
C LEU A 112 7.55 16.70 -2.07
N PHE A 113 6.86 17.72 -1.54
CA PHE A 113 7.40 19.05 -1.39
C PHE A 113 8.63 19.04 -0.46
N LEU A 114 8.52 18.43 0.71
CA LEU A 114 9.67 18.24 1.61
C LEU A 114 10.81 17.49 0.92
N GLY A 115 10.55 16.38 0.23
CA GLY A 115 11.57 15.60 -0.47
C GLY A 115 12.32 16.43 -1.51
N GLY A 116 11.59 17.26 -2.27
CA GLY A 116 12.18 18.22 -3.18
C GLY A 116 13.06 19.26 -2.46
N LEU A 117 12.57 19.84 -1.36
CA LEU A 117 13.36 20.82 -0.58
C LEU A 117 14.63 20.20 -0.02
N LEU A 118 14.57 18.96 0.46
CA LEU A 118 15.72 18.23 0.96
C LEU A 118 16.73 17.93 -0.16
N TYR A 119 16.26 17.65 -1.37
CA TYR A 119 17.13 17.50 -2.53
C TYR A 119 17.87 18.80 -2.87
N LEU A 120 17.17 19.95 -2.85
CA LEU A 120 17.80 21.26 -3.05
C LEU A 120 18.80 21.58 -1.94
N TYR A 121 18.42 21.36 -0.68
CA TYR A 121 19.26 21.59 0.49
C TYR A 121 20.53 20.72 0.44
N ALA A 122 20.40 19.43 0.09
CA ALA A 122 21.52 18.53 -0.07
C ALA A 122 22.50 19.01 -1.16
N GLY A 123 21.97 19.48 -2.29
CA GLY A 123 22.77 20.06 -3.36
C GLY A 123 23.54 21.32 -2.93
N GLN A 124 22.92 22.22 -2.17
CA GLN A 124 23.57 23.43 -1.66
C GLN A 124 24.68 23.15 -0.64
N ASN A 125 24.52 22.09 0.15
CA ASN A 125 25.45 21.72 1.22
C ASN A 125 26.41 20.59 0.84
N ASN A 126 26.45 20.18 -0.44
CA ASN A 126 27.27 19.07 -0.95
C ASN A 126 27.09 17.76 -0.16
N ILE A 127 25.85 17.46 0.24
CA ILE A 127 25.50 16.23 0.96
C ILE A 127 25.26 15.13 -0.06
N GLU A 128 26.23 14.24 -0.25
CA GLU A 128 26.08 13.05 -1.07
C GLU A 128 25.36 11.95 -0.29
N ALA A 129 24.09 11.71 -0.63
CA ALA A 129 23.30 10.64 -0.05
C ALA A 129 22.41 9.99 -1.11
N MET A 130 22.15 8.69 -0.95
CA MET A 130 21.10 8.01 -1.71
C MET A 130 19.75 8.70 -1.42
N PRO A 131 18.80 8.77 -2.38
CA PRO A 131 17.54 9.50 -2.22
C PRO A 131 16.80 9.19 -0.90
N ASP A 132 16.68 7.92 -0.55
CA ASP A 132 15.99 7.48 0.67
C ASP A 132 16.76 7.81 1.97
N ARG A 133 18.08 8.10 1.86
CA ARG A 133 18.96 8.49 2.97
C ARG A 133 19.13 10.00 3.11
N ILE A 134 18.65 10.80 2.15
CA ILE A 134 18.73 12.26 2.21
C ILE A 134 18.02 12.77 3.48
N PHE A 135 16.79 12.32 3.75
CA PHE A 135 16.04 12.77 4.91
C PHE A 135 16.76 12.45 6.23
N PRO A 136 17.15 11.19 6.52
CA PRO A 136 17.91 10.87 7.74
C PRO A 136 19.24 11.61 7.87
N ASN A 137 19.99 11.75 6.76
CA ASN A 137 21.30 12.41 6.79
C ASN A 137 21.19 13.90 7.11
N ILE A 138 20.17 14.59 6.58
CA ILE A 138 19.91 15.99 6.93
C ILE A 138 19.37 16.06 8.36
N ALA A 139 18.45 15.18 8.75
CA ALA A 139 17.85 15.15 10.07
C ALA A 139 18.85 15.00 11.22
N LEU A 140 19.88 14.18 10.99
CA LEU A 140 20.93 13.84 11.95
C LEU A 140 22.26 14.53 11.63
N GLY A 141 22.26 15.45 10.66
CA GLY A 141 23.45 16.11 10.15
C GLY A 141 24.00 17.17 11.11
N GLU A 142 25.28 17.48 10.94
CA GLU A 142 25.93 18.57 11.66
C GLU A 142 25.28 19.92 11.28
N GLY A 143 24.87 20.71 12.26
CA GLY A 143 24.25 22.02 12.07
C GLY A 143 22.73 22.06 12.29
N VAL A 144 22.05 20.91 12.39
CA VAL A 144 20.64 20.86 12.79
C VAL A 144 20.51 20.95 14.32
N PRO A 145 19.70 21.88 14.87
CA PRO A 145 19.48 21.94 16.31
C PRO A 145 18.93 20.62 16.85
N ALA A 146 19.47 20.13 17.97
CA ALA A 146 19.09 18.83 18.53
C ALA A 146 17.57 18.65 18.71
N ILE A 147 16.84 19.72 19.06
CA ILE A 147 15.38 19.68 19.19
C ILE A 147 14.67 19.34 17.87
N ILE A 148 15.19 19.82 16.74
CA ILE A 148 14.65 19.54 15.40
C ILE A 148 14.91 18.09 15.02
N SER A 149 16.13 17.59 15.27
CA SER A 149 16.46 16.17 15.07
C SER A 149 15.56 15.24 15.88
N VAL A 150 15.28 15.57 17.14
CA VAL A 150 14.35 14.80 17.99
C VAL A 150 12.94 14.81 17.40
N ILE A 151 12.43 15.96 16.97
CA ILE A 151 11.12 16.06 16.31
C ILE A 151 11.07 15.20 15.05
N PHE A 152 12.14 15.18 14.26
CA PHE A 152 12.21 14.39 13.03
C PHE A 152 12.19 12.88 13.32
N ILE A 153 12.96 12.44 14.32
CA ILE A 153 12.95 11.05 14.77
C ILE A 153 11.55 10.66 15.25
N ILE A 154 10.91 11.50 16.07
CA ILE A 154 9.53 11.25 16.55
C ILE A 154 8.55 11.15 15.37
N ALA A 155 8.65 12.04 14.39
CA ALA A 155 7.79 12.04 13.21
C ALA A 155 7.97 10.78 12.35
N LEU A 156 9.23 10.38 12.12
CA LEU A 156 9.59 9.18 11.35
C LEU A 156 9.09 7.91 12.05
N ILE A 157 9.34 7.79 13.35
CA ILE A 157 8.83 6.69 14.18
C ILE A 157 7.30 6.69 14.16
N SER A 158 6.65 7.84 14.29
CA SER A 158 5.19 7.94 14.28
C SER A 158 4.57 7.53 12.94
N ALA A 159 5.27 7.77 11.81
CA ALA A 159 4.84 7.29 10.50
C ALA A 159 4.98 5.77 10.35
N LEU A 160 6.06 5.19 10.88
CA LEU A 160 6.40 3.78 10.72
C LEU A 160 5.52 2.84 11.56
N PHE A 161 5.25 3.20 12.82
CA PHE A 161 4.62 2.31 13.79
C PHE A 161 3.21 1.84 13.39
N PRO A 162 2.26 2.72 12.99
CA PRO A 162 0.91 2.27 12.62
C PRO A 162 0.93 1.31 11.42
N SER A 163 1.81 1.54 10.45
CA SER A 163 1.94 0.68 9.27
C SER A 163 2.49 -0.70 9.61
N ALA A 164 3.55 -0.76 10.43
CA ALA A 164 4.14 -2.04 10.85
C ALA A 164 3.19 -2.85 11.74
N ASP A 165 2.54 -2.21 12.72
CA ASP A 165 1.56 -2.85 13.60
C ASP A 165 0.34 -3.36 12.81
N GLY A 166 -0.17 -2.54 11.89
CA GLY A 166 -1.27 -2.89 10.98
C GLY A 166 -0.95 -4.12 10.14
N ALA A 167 0.21 -4.15 9.49
CA ALA A 167 0.63 -5.27 8.65
C ALA A 167 0.79 -6.59 9.43
N ILE A 168 1.47 -6.57 10.58
CA ILE A 168 1.67 -7.77 11.41
C ILE A 168 0.33 -8.26 11.97
N THR A 169 -0.54 -7.35 12.38
CA THR A 169 -1.88 -7.67 12.87
C THR A 169 -2.75 -8.28 11.77
N ALA A 170 -2.72 -7.73 10.56
CA ALA A 170 -3.45 -8.26 9.41
C ALA A 170 -2.99 -9.70 9.08
N LEU A 171 -1.68 -9.93 9.00
CA LEU A 171 -1.10 -11.27 8.78
C LEU A 171 -1.49 -12.26 9.88
N THR A 172 -1.38 -11.84 11.14
CA THR A 172 -1.77 -12.66 12.30
C THR A 172 -3.24 -13.04 12.20
N SER A 173 -4.11 -12.08 11.90
CA SER A 173 -5.56 -12.26 11.81
C SER A 173 -5.92 -13.21 10.68
N SER A 174 -5.43 -12.96 9.46
CA SER A 174 -5.70 -13.81 8.30
C SER A 174 -5.16 -15.23 8.50
N PHE A 175 -3.95 -15.40 9.05
CA PHE A 175 -3.46 -16.75 9.34
C PHE A 175 -4.28 -17.47 10.41
N CYS A 176 -4.66 -16.78 11.49
CA CYS A 176 -5.44 -17.38 12.57
C CYS A 176 -6.88 -17.73 12.15
N ILE A 177 -7.54 -16.86 11.39
CA ILE A 177 -8.96 -17.01 11.04
C ILE A 177 -9.13 -17.84 9.77
N ASP A 178 -8.31 -17.57 8.75
CA ASP A 178 -8.51 -18.14 7.41
C ASP A 178 -7.75 -19.46 7.25
N ILE A 179 -6.50 -19.54 7.71
CA ILE A 179 -5.64 -20.73 7.57
C ILE A 179 -5.83 -21.73 8.71
N LEU A 180 -5.63 -21.29 9.96
CA LEU A 180 -5.79 -22.16 11.14
C LEU A 180 -7.26 -22.43 11.49
N GLY A 181 -8.17 -21.59 11.00
CA GLY A 181 -9.59 -21.73 11.24
C GLY A 181 -9.96 -21.63 12.71
N LEU A 182 -9.31 -20.78 13.52
CA LEU A 182 -9.52 -20.74 14.98
C LEU A 182 -10.99 -20.58 15.40
N LYS A 183 -11.80 -19.87 14.61
CA LYS A 183 -13.26 -19.73 14.86
C LYS A 183 -14.04 -21.02 14.61
N ARG A 184 -13.53 -21.90 13.74
CA ARG A 184 -14.12 -23.18 13.32
C ARG A 184 -13.58 -24.37 14.15
N ARG A 185 -12.83 -24.09 15.22
CA ARG A 185 -12.22 -25.07 16.13
C ARG A 185 -12.96 -25.08 17.48
N PRO A 186 -14.09 -25.82 17.60
CA PRO A 186 -14.78 -25.98 18.89
C PRO A 186 -13.99 -26.87 19.86
N ASP A 187 -13.03 -27.65 19.34
CA ASP A 187 -12.14 -28.55 20.09
C ASP A 187 -11.10 -27.83 20.95
N TRP A 188 -10.90 -26.53 20.76
CA TRP A 188 -9.93 -25.74 21.53
C TRP A 188 -10.64 -24.78 22.48
N ASP A 189 -10.17 -24.76 23.73
CA ASP A 189 -10.57 -23.75 24.71
C ASP A 189 -9.99 -22.37 24.36
N ASP A 190 -10.56 -21.33 24.99
CA ASP A 190 -10.14 -19.94 24.71
C ASP A 190 -8.70 -19.66 25.13
N LYS A 191 -8.18 -20.38 26.13
CA LYS A 191 -6.78 -20.28 26.56
C LYS A 191 -5.84 -20.77 25.46
N LYS A 192 -6.10 -21.94 24.88
CA LYS A 192 -5.31 -22.48 23.77
C LYS A 192 -5.41 -21.60 22.53
N LYS A 193 -6.62 -21.13 22.16
CA LYS A 193 -6.81 -20.20 21.03
C LYS A 193 -6.00 -18.92 21.22
N ASN A 194 -6.02 -18.33 22.41
CA ASN A 194 -5.25 -17.12 22.71
C ASN A 194 -3.73 -17.37 22.69
N LYS A 195 -3.27 -18.51 23.23
CA LYS A 195 -1.85 -18.90 23.20
C LYS A 195 -1.35 -19.06 21.77
N VAL A 196 -2.13 -19.75 20.92
CA VAL A 196 -1.78 -19.93 19.50
C VAL A 196 -1.75 -18.60 18.77
N ARG A 197 -2.77 -17.74 18.95
CA ARG A 197 -2.79 -16.41 18.34
C ARG A 197 -1.56 -15.57 18.72
N LYS A 198 -1.18 -15.54 20.01
CA LYS A 198 0.04 -14.84 20.46
C LYS A 198 1.31 -15.44 19.88
N SER A 199 1.38 -16.77 19.77
CA SER A 199 2.54 -17.45 19.18
C SER A 199 2.68 -17.12 17.69
N VAL A 200 1.57 -17.17 16.94
CA VAL A 200 1.52 -16.77 15.52
C VAL A 200 1.97 -15.32 15.35
N HIS A 201 1.47 -14.41 16.20
CA HIS A 201 1.85 -12.99 16.15
C HIS A 201 3.36 -12.80 16.36
N LEU A 202 3.95 -13.46 17.36
CA LEU A 202 5.39 -13.39 17.62
C LEU A 202 6.21 -14.00 16.47
N VAL A 203 5.74 -15.09 15.86
CA VAL A 203 6.40 -15.68 14.68
C VAL A 203 6.38 -14.72 13.51
N PHE A 204 5.25 -14.08 13.20
CA PHE A 204 5.20 -13.07 12.14
C PHE A 204 6.05 -11.85 12.45
N ALA A 205 6.08 -11.37 13.69
CA ALA A 205 6.96 -10.27 14.09
C ALA A 205 8.45 -10.64 13.90
N PHE A 206 8.83 -11.87 14.23
CA PHE A 206 10.19 -12.36 13.99
C PHE A 206 10.52 -12.49 12.50
N ILE A 207 9.61 -13.03 11.69
CA ILE A 207 9.77 -13.11 10.23
C ILE A 207 9.87 -11.70 9.63
N PHE A 208 9.04 -10.76 10.09
CA PHE A 208 9.09 -9.36 9.66
C PHE A 208 10.46 -8.73 9.96
N LEU A 209 11.01 -8.96 11.16
CA LEU A 209 12.36 -8.51 11.51
C LEU A 209 13.42 -9.10 10.57
N LEU A 210 13.34 -10.40 10.24
CA LEU A 210 14.26 -11.02 9.28
C LEU A 210 14.18 -10.37 7.89
N PHE A 211 12.97 -10.05 7.42
CA PHE A 211 12.79 -9.34 6.16
C PHE A 211 13.40 -7.93 6.21
N VAL A 212 13.19 -7.18 7.30
CA VAL A 212 13.82 -5.85 7.47
C VAL A 212 15.34 -5.96 7.40
N MET A 213 15.94 -6.92 8.12
CA MET A 213 17.39 -7.15 8.07
C MET A 213 17.88 -7.54 6.67
N LEU A 214 17.13 -8.37 5.96
CA LEU A 214 17.44 -8.79 4.59
C LEU A 214 17.36 -7.61 3.61
N PHE A 215 16.36 -6.75 3.71
CA PHE A 215 16.24 -5.56 2.86
C PHE A 215 17.38 -4.56 3.11
N GLU A 216 17.76 -4.36 4.38
CA GLU A 216 18.92 -3.53 4.73
C GLU A 216 20.22 -4.10 4.13
N TRP A 217 20.39 -5.42 4.17
CA TRP A 217 21.56 -6.07 3.59
C TRP A 217 21.63 -5.98 2.06
N ILE A 218 20.48 -6.08 1.37
CA ILE A 218 20.42 -5.95 -0.11
C ILE A 218 20.75 -4.53 -0.58
N ASN A 219 20.47 -3.51 0.25
CA ASN A 219 20.87 -2.11 0.02
C ASN A 219 20.48 -1.56 -1.37
N ASN A 220 19.19 -1.60 -1.72
CA ASN A 220 18.68 -1.17 -3.03
C ASN A 220 18.44 0.36 -3.09
N PRO A 221 18.72 1.07 -4.21
CA PRO A 221 18.74 2.55 -4.25
C PRO A 221 17.39 3.28 -4.19
N SER A 222 16.25 2.59 -4.20
CA SER A 222 14.92 3.22 -4.05
C SER A 222 13.86 2.22 -3.58
N MET A 223 13.44 2.34 -2.32
CA MET A 223 12.44 1.47 -1.71
C MET A 223 11.05 1.67 -2.29
N ILE A 224 10.68 2.91 -2.65
CA ILE A 224 9.34 3.21 -3.18
C ILE A 224 9.06 2.46 -4.49
N GLY A 225 10.04 2.41 -5.40
CA GLY A 225 9.90 1.68 -6.66
C GLY A 225 9.71 0.17 -6.46
N VAL A 226 10.47 -0.41 -5.54
CA VAL A 226 10.37 -1.84 -5.18
C VAL A 226 9.00 -2.13 -4.56
N ILE A 227 8.54 -1.32 -3.62
CA ILE A 227 7.25 -1.51 -2.94
C ILE A 227 6.09 -1.42 -3.93
N LEU A 228 6.05 -0.40 -4.79
CA LEU A 228 4.98 -0.24 -5.78
C LEU A 228 4.98 -1.37 -6.81
N LYS A 229 6.16 -1.88 -7.18
CA LYS A 229 6.28 -3.02 -8.10
C LYS A 229 5.81 -4.32 -7.46
N ILE A 230 6.19 -4.59 -6.21
CA ILE A 230 5.68 -5.74 -5.44
C ILE A 230 4.17 -5.63 -5.29
N ALA A 231 3.65 -4.44 -4.97
CA ALA A 231 2.22 -4.19 -4.88
C ALA A 231 1.49 -4.54 -6.20
N ALA A 232 2.04 -4.17 -7.36
CA ALA A 232 1.44 -4.55 -8.65
C ALA A 232 1.39 -6.08 -8.87
N TYR A 233 2.40 -6.82 -8.38
CA TYR A 233 2.43 -8.27 -8.46
C TYR A 233 1.47 -8.97 -7.49
N THR A 234 1.30 -8.45 -6.28
CA THR A 234 0.51 -9.09 -5.22
C THR A 234 -0.96 -8.67 -5.21
N TYR A 235 -1.26 -7.40 -5.52
CA TYR A 235 -2.63 -6.91 -5.60
C TYR A 235 -3.32 -7.25 -6.91
N GLY A 236 -2.56 -7.50 -7.99
CA GLY A 236 -3.12 -7.92 -9.27
C GLY A 236 -4.01 -9.18 -9.18
N PRO A 237 -3.56 -10.28 -8.55
CA PRO A 237 -4.40 -11.46 -8.40
C PRO A 237 -5.64 -11.23 -7.56
N LEU A 238 -5.54 -10.42 -6.50
CA LEU A 238 -6.70 -10.02 -5.69
C LEU A 238 -7.71 -9.25 -6.53
N LEU A 239 -7.26 -8.28 -7.33
CA LEU A 239 -8.09 -7.55 -8.27
C LEU A 239 -8.85 -8.48 -9.21
N GLY A 240 -8.16 -9.45 -9.82
CA GLY A 240 -8.76 -10.42 -10.74
C GLY A 240 -9.78 -11.34 -10.05
N LEU A 241 -9.47 -11.85 -8.86
CA LEU A 241 -10.37 -12.69 -8.07
C LEU A 241 -11.64 -11.95 -7.65
N PHE A 242 -11.49 -10.75 -7.09
CA PHE A 242 -12.63 -9.92 -6.66
C PHE A 242 -13.46 -9.45 -7.85
N ALA A 243 -12.82 -8.97 -8.92
CA ALA A 243 -13.52 -8.57 -10.13
C ALA A 243 -14.31 -9.74 -10.74
N PHE A 244 -13.75 -10.95 -10.76
CA PHE A 244 -14.46 -12.13 -11.24
C PHE A 244 -15.66 -12.46 -10.36
N GLY A 245 -15.48 -12.47 -9.03
CA GLY A 245 -16.58 -12.76 -8.09
C GLY A 245 -17.72 -11.74 -8.13
N ILE A 246 -17.43 -10.47 -8.40
CA ILE A 246 -18.44 -9.40 -8.47
C ILE A 246 -19.12 -9.33 -9.85
N LEU A 247 -18.35 -9.48 -10.93
CA LEU A 247 -18.83 -9.24 -12.30
C LEU A 247 -19.31 -10.51 -13.02
N SER A 248 -18.97 -11.71 -12.53
CA SER A 248 -19.29 -12.99 -13.15
C SER A 248 -20.22 -13.81 -12.26
N LYS A 249 -21.20 -14.50 -12.87
CA LYS A 249 -22.08 -15.47 -12.19
C LYS A 249 -21.69 -16.92 -12.48
N ARG A 250 -20.43 -17.15 -12.86
CA ARG A 250 -19.95 -18.48 -13.28
C ARG A 250 -19.31 -19.20 -12.10
N LYS A 251 -19.55 -20.51 -12.00
CA LYS A 251 -18.92 -21.34 -10.98
C LYS A 251 -17.52 -21.73 -11.43
N VAL A 252 -16.52 -21.37 -10.63
CA VAL A 252 -15.11 -21.65 -10.90
C VAL A 252 -14.74 -23.04 -10.40
N ALA A 253 -13.79 -23.70 -11.06
CA ALA A 253 -13.15 -24.90 -10.52
C ALA A 253 -12.10 -24.52 -9.45
N ASP A 254 -12.52 -24.49 -8.18
CA ASP A 254 -11.74 -24.00 -7.02
C ASP A 254 -10.31 -24.57 -6.95
N ARG A 255 -10.12 -25.83 -7.34
CA ARG A 255 -8.81 -26.49 -7.35
C ARG A 255 -7.77 -25.77 -8.22
N PHE A 256 -8.19 -25.13 -9.30
CA PHE A 256 -7.28 -24.48 -10.25
C PHE A 256 -6.98 -23.01 -9.92
N VAL A 257 -7.76 -22.41 -9.01
CA VAL A 257 -7.64 -21.00 -8.64
C VAL A 257 -6.25 -20.61 -8.13
N PRO A 258 -5.60 -21.37 -7.20
CA PRO A 258 -4.27 -21.01 -6.72
C PRO A 258 -3.20 -21.01 -7.82
N TYR A 259 -3.31 -21.94 -8.78
CA TYR A 259 -2.36 -22.02 -9.89
C TYR A 259 -2.46 -20.82 -10.81
N ILE A 260 -3.67 -20.34 -11.10
CA ILE A 260 -3.90 -19.12 -11.90
C ILE A 260 -3.39 -17.89 -11.14
N ALA A 261 -3.69 -17.79 -9.85
CA ALA A 261 -3.28 -16.67 -9.00
C ALA A 261 -1.75 -16.55 -8.85
N VAL A 262 -1.01 -17.65 -8.98
CA VAL A 262 0.47 -17.66 -9.01
C VAL A 262 1.01 -17.48 -10.43
N ALA A 263 0.38 -18.08 -11.45
CA ALA A 263 0.84 -17.99 -12.83
C ALA A 263 0.78 -16.56 -13.37
N ALA A 264 -0.25 -15.79 -13.03
CA ALA A 264 -0.40 -14.42 -13.53
C ALA A 264 0.75 -13.48 -13.09
N PRO A 265 1.14 -13.39 -11.80
CA PRO A 265 2.33 -12.65 -11.39
C PRO A 265 3.63 -13.13 -12.06
N VAL A 266 3.79 -14.44 -12.28
CA VAL A 266 4.98 -14.99 -12.96
C VAL A 266 5.02 -14.54 -14.42
N ILE A 267 3.88 -14.56 -15.12
CA ILE A 267 3.76 -14.04 -16.49
C ILE A 267 4.07 -12.55 -16.52
N CYS A 268 3.51 -11.77 -15.58
CA CYS A 268 3.80 -10.34 -15.45
C CYS A 268 5.29 -10.08 -15.15
N PHE A 269 5.96 -10.92 -14.37
CA PHE A 269 7.41 -10.83 -14.13
C PHE A 269 8.20 -11.06 -15.42
N ILE A 270 7.81 -12.04 -16.23
CA ILE A 270 8.42 -12.30 -17.54
C ILE A 270 8.21 -11.09 -18.46
N PHE A 271 6.99 -10.53 -18.52
CA PHE A 271 6.70 -9.33 -19.31
C PHE A 271 7.55 -8.14 -18.89
N ASP A 272 7.66 -7.88 -17.60
CA ASP A 272 8.48 -6.78 -17.08
C ASP A 272 9.97 -6.99 -17.35
N LYS A 273 10.49 -8.22 -17.16
CA LYS A 273 11.91 -8.54 -17.37
C LYS A 273 12.32 -8.49 -18.84
N TYR A 274 11.45 -8.93 -19.76
CA TYR A 274 11.73 -9.00 -21.20
C TYR A 274 10.97 -7.94 -22.00
N GLN A 275 10.49 -6.87 -21.36
CA GLN A 275 9.64 -5.87 -21.99
C GLN A 275 10.25 -5.28 -23.28
N ARG A 276 11.56 -5.00 -23.29
CA ARG A 276 12.24 -4.44 -24.48
C ARG A 276 12.26 -5.40 -25.66
N GLN A 277 12.32 -6.71 -25.40
CA GLN A 277 12.32 -7.74 -26.44
C GLN A 277 10.91 -8.01 -26.98
N ILE A 278 9.89 -7.90 -26.11
CA ILE A 278 8.51 -8.21 -26.43
C ILE A 278 7.77 -6.99 -27.04
N PHE A 279 7.97 -5.81 -26.46
CA PHE A 279 7.22 -4.58 -26.75
C PHE A 279 8.08 -3.46 -27.37
N GLY A 280 9.38 -3.70 -27.61
CA GLY A 280 10.28 -2.71 -28.21
C GLY A 280 10.52 -1.51 -27.29
N SER A 281 10.11 -0.32 -27.75
CA SER A 281 10.24 0.93 -27.00
C SER A 281 9.15 1.15 -25.95
N PHE A 282 8.07 0.36 -25.97
CA PHE A 282 6.95 0.54 -25.05
C PHE A 282 7.26 -0.10 -23.70
N GLU A 283 7.27 0.71 -22.65
CA GLU A 283 7.55 0.27 -21.28
C GLU A 283 6.27 0.12 -20.47
N ILE A 284 6.09 -1.05 -19.85
CA ILE A 284 4.98 -1.29 -18.93
C ILE A 284 5.39 -0.81 -17.54
N GLY A 285 4.61 0.11 -16.98
CA GLY A 285 4.79 0.64 -15.63
C GLY A 285 3.91 -0.06 -14.60
N LEU A 286 3.33 0.73 -13.70
CA LEU A 286 2.48 0.24 -12.60
C LEU A 286 1.14 -0.32 -13.08
N GLU A 287 0.74 -0.04 -14.33
CA GLU A 287 -0.42 -0.65 -14.98
C GLU A 287 -0.29 -2.18 -15.12
N LEU A 288 0.89 -2.73 -14.81
CA LEU A 288 1.09 -4.16 -14.59
C LEU A 288 0.08 -4.78 -13.61
N ILE A 289 -0.41 -4.02 -12.62
CA ILE A 289 -1.47 -4.49 -11.70
C ILE A 289 -2.76 -4.87 -12.45
N ILE A 290 -3.09 -4.10 -13.49
CA ILE A 290 -4.30 -4.30 -14.31
C ILE A 290 -4.11 -5.50 -15.21
N ILE A 291 -2.93 -5.59 -15.85
CA ILE A 291 -2.57 -6.75 -16.69
C ILE A 291 -2.64 -8.03 -15.85
N ASN A 292 -2.07 -8.01 -14.65
CA ASN A 292 -2.08 -9.14 -13.72
C ASN A 292 -3.52 -9.52 -13.31
N GLY A 293 -4.34 -8.54 -12.94
CA GLY A 293 -5.76 -8.77 -12.61
C GLY A 293 -6.57 -9.32 -13.79
N LEU A 294 -6.32 -8.82 -15.01
CA LEU A 294 -6.95 -9.34 -16.22
C LEU A 294 -6.54 -10.77 -16.52
N LEU A 295 -5.25 -11.11 -16.37
CA LEU A 295 -4.77 -12.49 -16.55
C LEU A 295 -5.46 -13.45 -15.58
N VAL A 296 -5.62 -13.05 -14.31
CA VAL A 296 -6.36 -13.86 -13.35
C VAL A 296 -7.83 -13.96 -13.73
N PHE A 297 -8.49 -12.85 -14.04
CA PHE A 297 -9.90 -12.85 -14.45
C PHE A 297 -10.15 -13.77 -15.65
N LEU A 298 -9.33 -13.68 -16.69
CA LEU A 298 -9.43 -14.52 -17.89
C LEU A 298 -9.11 -15.98 -17.59
N GLY A 299 -8.11 -16.25 -16.75
CA GLY A 299 -7.80 -17.60 -16.29
C GLY A 299 -8.97 -18.24 -15.56
N LEU A 300 -9.61 -17.51 -14.63
CA LEU A 300 -10.81 -17.96 -13.92
C LEU A 300 -11.97 -18.19 -14.88
N TRP A 301 -12.14 -17.30 -15.85
CA TRP A 301 -13.18 -17.45 -16.87
C TRP A 301 -13.00 -18.74 -17.67
N ALA A 302 -11.78 -19.07 -18.09
CA ALA A 302 -11.45 -20.28 -18.84
C ALA A 302 -11.75 -21.58 -18.08
N ILE A 303 -11.61 -21.58 -16.75
CA ILE A 303 -11.89 -22.75 -15.89
C ILE A 303 -13.29 -22.74 -15.26
N SER A 304 -14.14 -21.78 -15.65
CA SER A 304 -15.47 -21.61 -15.06
C SER A 304 -16.57 -22.14 -15.97
N LYS A 305 -17.67 -22.60 -15.37
CA LYS A 305 -18.88 -23.02 -16.08
C LYS A 305 -20.05 -22.07 -15.79
N PRO A 306 -21.00 -21.89 -16.73
CA PRO A 306 -22.26 -21.23 -16.43
C PRO A 306 -22.91 -21.89 -15.20
N GLN A 307 -23.39 -21.08 -14.27
CA GLN A 307 -24.08 -21.60 -13.09
C GLN A 307 -25.54 -21.87 -13.47
N ASP A 308 -26.01 -23.10 -13.25
CA ASP A 308 -27.39 -23.49 -13.55
C ASP A 308 -28.37 -22.63 -12.71
N SER A 309 -29.39 -22.08 -13.37
CA SER A 309 -30.30 -21.05 -12.83
C SER A 309 -31.13 -21.50 -11.62
N GLN A 310 -31.21 -22.80 -11.34
CA GLN A 310 -31.94 -23.35 -10.20
C GLN A 310 -31.25 -23.04 -8.86
N TRP A 311 -29.91 -23.04 -8.80
CA TRP A 311 -29.17 -22.78 -7.57
C TRP A 311 -29.27 -21.31 -7.10
N SER A 312 -29.37 -20.36 -8.04
CA SER A 312 -29.50 -18.94 -7.71
C SER A 312 -30.76 -18.61 -6.90
N MET A 313 -31.86 -19.34 -7.11
CA MET A 313 -33.11 -19.12 -6.37
C MET A 313 -33.10 -19.74 -4.96
N GLU A 314 -32.32 -20.80 -4.74
CA GLU A 314 -32.20 -21.45 -3.43
C GLU A 314 -31.14 -20.80 -2.54
N ALA A 315 -30.01 -20.33 -3.10
CA ALA A 315 -29.00 -19.58 -2.37
C ALA A 315 -29.53 -18.21 -1.89
N GLU A 316 -30.30 -17.50 -2.72
CA GLU A 316 -30.92 -16.23 -2.33
C GLU A 316 -32.02 -16.40 -1.25
N LYS A 317 -32.61 -17.60 -1.15
CA LYS A 317 -33.56 -17.97 -0.09
C LYS A 317 -32.89 -18.46 1.20
N THR A 318 -31.70 -19.06 1.12
CA THR A 318 -30.99 -19.61 2.29
C THR A 318 -29.98 -18.63 2.88
N GLU A 319 -29.45 -17.71 2.07
CA GLU A 319 -28.54 -16.63 2.46
C GLU A 319 -29.23 -15.27 2.33
N GLY A 320 -30.36 -15.08 3.03
CA GLY A 320 -30.78 -13.72 3.41
C GLY A 320 -29.65 -13.07 4.23
N PRO A 321 -29.53 -11.72 4.28
CA PRO A 321 -28.32 -11.05 4.74
C PRO A 321 -28.00 -11.41 6.20
N SER A 322 -27.12 -12.38 6.41
CA SER A 322 -26.51 -12.65 7.70
C SER A 322 -25.40 -11.63 7.93
N PHE A 323 -25.76 -10.34 7.94
CA PHE A 323 -25.02 -9.35 8.71
C PHE A 323 -25.33 -9.63 10.18
N GLN A 324 -24.65 -10.64 10.73
CA GLN A 324 -24.52 -10.73 12.18
C GLN A 324 -23.75 -9.49 12.62
N THR A 325 -24.51 -8.53 13.14
CA THR A 325 -24.01 -7.43 13.96
C THR A 325 -23.30 -8.05 15.16
N GLY A 326 -21.98 -8.21 15.03
CA GLY A 326 -21.11 -8.50 16.15
C GLY A 326 -21.15 -7.31 17.10
N LYS A 327 -21.92 -7.46 18.19
CA LYS A 327 -21.71 -6.70 19.42
C LYS A 327 -20.33 -7.03 19.99
#